data_AF-H6BDP7-F1
#
_entry.id   AF-H6BDP7-F1
#
_cell.length_a   1.000
_cell.length_b   1.000
_cell.length_c   1.000
_cell.angle_alpha   90.00
_cell.angle_beta   90.00
_cell.angle_gamma   90.00
#
_symmetry.space_group_name_H-M   'P 1'
#
loop_
_entity.id
_entity.type
_entity.pdbx_description
1 polymer ?
#
loop_
_entity_poly.entity_id
_entity_poly.type
_entity_poly.pdbx_seq_one_letter_code
_entity_poly.pdbx_strand_id
1 'polypeptide(L)' 'NEWPFFRVTIDLVEMVFAKGNPGIAALYDRLLVSEELQPLGDKLRANYEETQQLLLQVAGHKDLLEGDPYLKQRLRLRDA' A
#
# COMPACT_ATOMS: atom_id res chain seq x y z
N ASN A 1 9.87 -15.35 12.06
CA ASN A 1 10.71 -14.24 12.58
C ASN A 1 12.21 -14.52 12.59
N GLU A 2 12.70 -15.55 11.90
CA GLU A 2 14.12 -15.96 11.99
C GLU A 2 14.98 -15.44 10.83
N TRP A 3 14.39 -14.72 9.87
CA TRP A 3 15.11 -14.16 8.72
C TRP A 3 15.02 -12.63 8.69
N PRO A 4 16.05 -11.92 9.19
CA PRO A 4 16.06 -10.47 9.27
C PRO A 4 15.92 -9.76 7.92
N PHE A 5 16.51 -10.32 6.86
CA PHE A 5 16.42 -9.77 5.50
C PHE A 5 14.99 -9.76 4.96
N PHE A 6 14.27 -10.87 5.12
CA PHE A 6 12.88 -10.97 4.68
C PHE A 6 12.00 -9.99 5.47
N ARG A 7 12.20 -9.91 6.79
CA ARG A 7 11.46 -8.99 7.65
C ARG A 7 11.63 -7.53 7.23
N VAL A 8 12.87 -7.06 7.07
CA VAL A 8 13.14 -5.66 6.65
C VAL A 8 12.55 -5.36 5.27
N THR A 9 12.54 -6.34 4.37
CA THR A 9 11.94 -6.18 3.04
C THR A 9 10.43 -6.01 3.13
N ILE A 10 9.76 -6.85 3.93
CA ILE A 10 8.32 -6.75 4.20
C ILE A 10 7.99 -5.42 4.88
N ASP A 11 8.75 -5.00 5.90
CA ASP A 11 8.55 -3.73 6.61
C ASP A 11 8.68 -2.52 5.66
N LEU A 12 9.65 -2.55 4.73
CA LEU A 12 9.84 -1.48 3.74
C LEU A 12 8.67 -1.41 2.77
N VAL A 13 8.24 -2.57 2.25
CA VAL A 13 7.07 -2.64 1.35
C VAL A 13 5.82 -2.15 2.09
N GLU A 14 5.61 -2.56 3.34
CA GLU A 14 4.48 -2.13 4.18
C GLU A 14 4.45 -0.61 4.37
N MET A 15 5.61 0.02 4.61
CA MET A 15 5.73 1.48 4.66
C MET A 15 5.33 2.16 3.34
N VAL A 16 5.72 1.58 2.19
CA VAL A 16 5.37 2.13 0.88
C VAL A 16 3.86 2.03 0.65
N PHE A 17 3.24 0.90 1.02
CA PHE A 17 1.79 0.74 0.98
C PHE A 17 1.07 1.73 1.91
N ALA A 18 1.59 1.98 3.11
CA ALA A 18 1.02 2.95 4.04
C ALA A 18 1.03 4.41 3.53
N LYS A 19 1.90 4.73 2.56
CA LYS A 19 1.95 6.05 1.91
C LYS A 19 1.14 6.11 0.60
N GLY A 20 0.73 4.96 0.08
CA GLY A 20 -0.02 4.88 -1.17
C GLY A 20 -1.51 5.12 -0.93
N ASN A 21 -2.17 5.80 -1.86
CA ASN A 21 -3.63 5.94 -1.85
C ASN A 21 -4.19 5.56 -3.22
N PRO A 22 -4.80 4.37 -3.37
CA PRO A 22 -5.37 3.94 -4.65
C PRO A 22 -6.54 4.82 -5.11
N GLY A 23 -7.22 5.51 -4.19
CA GLY A 23 -8.26 6.49 -4.52
C GLY A 23 -7.71 7.74 -5.21
N ILE A 24 -6.54 8.23 -4.79
CA ILE A 24 -5.85 9.31 -5.49
C ILE A 24 -5.41 8.82 -6.88
N ALA A 25 -4.83 7.62 -6.97
CA ALA A 25 -4.44 7.05 -8.27
C ALA A 25 -5.65 6.92 -9.24
N ALA A 26 -6.82 6.52 -8.73
CA ALA A 26 -8.05 6.48 -9.53
C ALA A 26 -8.50 7.87 -10.00
N LEU A 27 -8.30 8.92 -9.21
CA LEU A 27 -8.60 10.29 -9.62
C LEU A 27 -7.67 10.74 -10.76
N TYR A 28 -6.38 10.43 -10.69
CA TYR A 28 -5.44 10.72 -11.77
C TYR A 28 -5.79 9.98 -13.06
N ASP A 29 -6.17 8.71 -12.97
CA ASP A 29 -6.62 7.93 -14.12
C ASP A 29 -7.85 8.57 -14.79
N ARG A 30 -8.85 8.98 -14.01
CA ARG A 30 -10.05 9.61 -14.56
C ARG A 30 -9.78 10.95 -15.24
N LEU A 31 -8.78 11.70 -14.77
CA LEU A 31 -8.51 13.06 -15.25
C LEU A 31 -7.51 13.10 -16.41
N LEU A 32 -6.55 12.16 -16.46
CA LEU A 32 -5.40 12.23 -17.36
C LEU A 32 -5.29 11.06 -18.33
N VAL A 33 -5.98 9.93 -18.08
CA VAL A 33 -5.83 8.70 -18.86
C VAL A 33 -7.00 8.53 -19.81
N SER A 34 -6.69 8.21 -21.07
CA SER A 34 -7.67 7.89 -22.09
C SER A 34 -8.55 6.70 -21.68
N GLU A 35 -9.84 6.72 -22.03
CA GLU A 35 -10.82 5.71 -21.61
C GLU A 35 -10.40 4.27 -21.97
N GLU A 36 -9.69 4.09 -23.08
CA GLU A 36 -9.16 2.79 -23.53
C GLU A 36 -8.15 2.16 -22.56
N LEU A 37 -7.47 2.96 -21.75
CA LEU A 37 -6.44 2.53 -20.79
C LEU A 37 -6.95 2.47 -19.34
N GLN A 38 -8.17 2.96 -19.06
CA GLN A 38 -8.75 2.88 -17.71
C GLN A 38 -8.89 1.45 -17.16
N PRO A 39 -9.23 0.42 -17.96
CA PRO A 39 -9.29 -0.96 -17.47
C PRO A 39 -7.93 -1.49 -16.96
N LEU A 40 -6.82 -0.98 -17.51
CA LEU A 40 -5.48 -1.32 -17.02
C LEU A 40 -5.26 -0.73 -15.63
N GLY A 41 -5.67 0.53 -15.44
CA GLY A 41 -5.63 1.21 -14.14
C GLY A 41 -6.43 0.48 -13.07
N ASP A 42 -7.63 0.02 -13.40
CA ASP A 42 -8.48 -0.76 -12.50
C ASP A 42 -7.83 -2.08 -12.11
N LYS A 43 -7.23 -2.79 -13.08
CA LYS A 43 -6.49 -4.03 -12.80
C LYS A 43 -5.29 -3.79 -11.89
N LEU A 44 -4.54 -2.70 -12.10
CA LEU A 44 -3.40 -2.35 -11.25
C LEU A 44 -3.84 -2.01 -9.81
N ARG A 45 -4.97 -1.32 -9.65
CA ARG A 45 -5.56 -1.05 -8.32
C ARG A 45 -6.04 -2.32 -7.62
N ALA A 46 -6.70 -3.22 -8.35
CA ALA A 46 -7.11 -4.51 -7.80
C ALA A 46 -5.90 -5.34 -7.32
N ASN A 47 -4.84 -5.40 -8.13
CA ASN A 47 -3.59 -6.06 -7.75
C ASN A 47 -2.92 -5.39 -6.54
N TYR A 48 -3.01 -4.06 -6.42
CA TYR A 48 -2.49 -3.32 -5.26
C TYR A 48 -3.22 -3.73 -3.97
N GLU A 49 -4.55 -3.78 -3.99
CA GLU A 49 -5.35 -4.21 -2.84
C GLU A 49 -5.08 -5.66 -2.45
N GLU A 50 -4.99 -6.56 -3.44
CA GLU A 50 -4.65 -7.97 -3.20
C GLU A 50 -3.24 -8.12 -2.59
N THR A 51 -2.26 -7.41 -3.13
CA THR A 51 -0.88 -7.42 -2.62
C THR A 51 -0.83 -6.90 -1.18
N GLN A 52 -1.58 -5.85 -0.86
CA GLN A 52 -1.67 -5.32 0.50
C GLN A 52 -2.23 -6.35 1.48
N GLN A 53 -3.29 -7.08 1.09
CA GLN A 53 -3.87 -8.13 1.92
C GLN A 53 -2.88 -9.28 2.15
N LEU A 54 -2.19 -9.73 1.10
CA LEU A 54 -1.18 -10.78 1.21
C LEU A 54 0.01 -10.35 2.08
N LEU A 55 0.44 -9.09 1.95
CA LEU A 55 1.51 -8.52 2.76
C LEU A 55 1.16 -8.54 4.25
N LEU A 56 -0.05 -8.11 4.61
CA LEU A 56 -0.54 -8.15 5.98
C LEU A 56 -0.61 -9.58 6.54
N GLN A 57 -1.06 -10.54 5.73
CA GLN A 57 -1.07 -11.96 6.11
C GLN A 57 0.33 -12.50 6.37
N VAL A 58 1.31 -12.15 5.52
CA VAL A 58 2.71 -12.60 5.65
C VAL A 58 3.40 -11.93 6.85
N ALA A 59 3.13 -10.64 7.10
CA ALA A 59 3.64 -9.92 8.25
C ALA A 59 2.98 -10.36 9.58
N GLY A 60 1.80 -10.98 9.50
CA GLY A 60 0.99 -11.33 10.67
C GLY A 60 0.34 -10.11 11.34
N HIS A 61 0.23 -8.99 10.62
CA HIS A 61 -0.37 -7.75 11.07
C HIS A 61 -1.84 -7.68 10.63
N LYS A 62 -2.71 -7.13 11.47
CA LYS A 62 -4.11 -6.84 11.12
C LYS A 62 -4.26 -5.50 10.41
N ASP A 63 -3.35 -4.57 10.70
CA ASP A 63 -3.32 -3.23 10.14
C ASP A 63 -1.93 -2.89 9.61
N LEU A 64 -1.86 -2.06 8.57
CA LEU A 64 -0.60 -1.49 8.11
C LEU A 64 0.10 -0.74 9.25
N LEU A 65 1.41 -0.98 9.37
CA LEU A 65 2.32 -0.41 10.36
C LEU A 65 1.95 -0.75 11.81
N GLU A 66 1.34 -1.92 12.06
CA GLU A 66 1.06 -2.38 13.43
C GLU A 66 2.35 -2.57 14.25
N GLY A 67 3.45 -2.95 13.59
CA GLY A 67 4.79 -3.05 14.19
C GLY A 67 5.51 -1.72 14.45
N ASP A 68 5.04 -0.61 13.88
CA ASP A 68 5.64 0.73 14.04
C ASP A 68 4.56 1.82 14.23
N PRO A 69 3.97 1.92 15.43
CA PRO A 69 2.91 2.87 15.72
C PRO A 69 3.37 4.34 15.63
N TYR A 70 4.66 4.61 15.85
CA TYR A 70 5.22 5.96 15.74
C TYR A 70 5.25 6.42 14.28
N LEU A 71 5.68 5.56 13.36
CA LEU A 71 5.64 5.85 11.92
C LEU A 71 4.20 6.00 11.42
N LYS A 72 3.26 5.14 11.88
CA LYS A 72 1.82 5.24 11.56
C LYS A 72 1.25 6.60 11.94
N GLN A 73 1.58 7.11 13.13
CA GLN A 73 1.13 8.42 13.59
C GLN A 73 1.72 9.56 12.75
N ARG A 74 3.01 9.50 12.40
CA ARG A 74 3.66 10.54 11.59
C ARG A 74 3.13 10.61 10.16
N LEU A 75 2.75 9.48 9.57
CA LEU A 75 2.13 9.46 8.25
C LEU A 75 0.71 10.04 8.31
N ARG A 76 -0.11 9.63 9.28
CA ARG A 76 -1.46 10.21 9.48
C ARG A 76 -1.45 11.72 9.66
N LEU A 77 -0.45 12.28 10.34
CA LEU A 77 -0.30 13.73 10.55
C LEU A 77 0.15 14.49 9.28
N ARG A 78 0.64 13.79 8.25
CA ARG A 78 1.05 14.38 6.96
C ARG A 78 -0.04 14.31 5.90
N ASP A 79 -0.91 13.31 6.00
CA ASP A 79 -2.03 13.10 5.08
C ASP A 79 -3.30 13.88 5.49
N ALA A 80 -3.31 14.52 6.67
CA ALA A 80 -4.35 15.42 7.17
C ALA A 80 -4.07 16.88 6.78
#